data_AF-A0A1W9LGB8-F1
#
_entry.id   AF-A0A1W9LGB8-F1
#
_cell.length_a   1.000
_cell.length_b   1.000
_cell.length_c   1.000
_cell.angle_alpha   90.00
_cell.angle_beta   90.00
_cell.angle_gamma   90.00
#
_symmetry.space_group_name_H-M   'P 1'
#
loop_
_entity.id
_entity.type
_entity.pdbx_description
1 polymer ?
#
loop_
_entity_poly.entity_id
_entity_poly.type
_entity_poly.pdbx_seq_one_letter_code
_entity_poly.pdbx_strand_id
1 'polypeptide(L)'
;MSAITKAGLLAAALAAVVTAAPGVPPVSDARVRELQNLQYGPIEYIWFDHAVGDGGLSHAETVAFCKSLQPDCFVGFNHGDQEGADIRLGEMGKPGPLTDSAAAGPYMKDTPSRTYRLAEFTYPILPPHKGGAMWFYSLPEHDELVHPPEKLYRDVLGAAEFGNVFALDVGPDYRGRLRDIDVETLRKVGAMIRARAPAPPAP
;
A
#
# COMPACT_ATOMS: atom_id res chain seq x y z
N MET A 1 -10.06 15.54 21.64
CA MET A 1 -10.55 15.97 20.31
C MET A 1 -9.67 17.11 19.83
N SER A 2 -8.65 16.81 19.04
CA SER A 2 -7.64 17.79 18.63
C SER A 2 -7.21 17.53 17.17
N ALA A 3 -7.50 18.52 16.32
CA ALA A 3 -6.71 18.95 15.17
C ALA A 3 -6.27 17.95 14.07
N ILE A 4 -7.11 17.00 13.65
CA ILE A 4 -6.98 16.37 12.32
C ILE A 4 -8.06 16.94 11.39
N THR A 5 -8.01 18.25 11.17
CA THR A 5 -8.82 18.90 10.14
C THR A 5 -8.04 20.09 9.64
N LYS A 6 -7.71 20.06 8.33
CA LYS A 6 -6.98 21.08 7.53
C LYS A 6 -5.47 20.85 7.37
N ALA A 7 -5.11 19.83 6.60
CA ALA A 7 -4.07 19.95 5.57
C ALA A 7 -4.15 18.67 4.71
N GLY A 8 -4.30 18.83 3.39
CA GLY A 8 -4.17 17.71 2.47
C GLY A 8 -2.74 17.19 2.56
N LEU A 9 -2.57 16.04 3.19
CA LEU A 9 -1.30 15.34 3.23
C LEU A 9 -1.22 14.49 1.95
N LEU A 10 -0.52 14.99 0.94
CA LEU A 10 0.06 14.11 -0.07
C LEU A 10 1.33 13.53 0.56
N ALA A 11 1.17 12.45 1.34
CA ALA A 11 2.32 11.72 1.86
C ALA A 11 2.90 10.90 0.71
N ALA A 12 4.14 11.22 0.32
CA ALA A 12 4.96 10.27 -0.42
C ALA A 12 5.32 9.14 0.55
N ALA A 13 4.58 8.04 0.52
CA ALA A 13 4.92 6.84 1.26
C ALA A 13 6.07 6.14 0.53
N LEU A 14 7.24 6.07 1.15
CA LEU A 14 8.27 5.12 0.74
C LEU A 14 7.82 3.74 1.22
N ALA A 15 7.18 2.96 0.34
CA ALA A 15 6.90 1.56 0.62
C ALA A 15 8.20 0.76 0.45
N ALA A 16 8.81 0.33 1.56
CA ALA A 16 9.87 -0.67 1.50
C ALA A 16 9.21 -2.06 1.42
N VAL A 17 9.11 -2.61 0.20
CA VAL A 17 8.65 -3.99 0.00
C VAL A 17 9.83 -4.93 0.30
N VAL A 18 9.73 -5.69 1.40
CA VAL A 18 10.67 -6.77 1.70
C VAL A 18 10.06 -8.08 1.20
N THR A 19 10.49 -8.56 0.03
CA THR A 19 10.13 -9.90 -0.45
C THR A 19 11.11 -10.93 0.09
N ALA A 20 10.60 -11.98 0.74
CA ALA A 20 11.39 -13.17 1.09
C ALA A 20 11.24 -14.20 -0.04
N ALA A 21 12.33 -14.47 -0.76
CA ALA A 21 12.37 -15.55 -1.74
C ALA A 21 12.68 -16.90 -1.06
N PRO A 22 12.14 -18.04 -1.55
CA PRO A 22 12.45 -19.35 -0.99
C PRO A 22 13.95 -19.66 -1.09
N GLY A 23 14.56 -20.11 0.02
CA GLY A 23 15.99 -20.36 0.13
C GLY A 23 16.80 -19.18 0.67
N VAL A 24 16.17 -18.04 0.95
CA VAL A 24 16.77 -16.97 1.76
C VAL A 24 16.75 -17.42 3.22
N PRO A 25 17.88 -17.32 3.96
CA PRO A 25 17.91 -17.66 5.38
C PRO A 25 16.83 -16.86 6.15
N PRO A 26 16.47 -17.30 7.38
CA PRO A 26 15.77 -16.50 8.37
C PRO A 26 15.96 -15.00 8.16
N VAL A 27 14.89 -14.20 8.25
CA VAL A 27 15.03 -12.73 8.36
C VAL A 27 15.95 -12.47 9.53
N SER A 28 17.24 -12.39 9.23
CA SER A 28 18.27 -12.14 10.21
C SER A 28 18.18 -10.66 10.49
N ASP A 29 18.23 -10.33 11.77
CA ASP A 29 18.42 -9.00 12.33
C ASP A 29 19.17 -8.03 11.39
N ALA A 30 20.17 -8.50 10.64
CA ALA A 30 20.97 -7.73 9.70
C ALA A 30 20.21 -7.00 8.58
N ARG A 31 19.15 -7.55 7.97
CA ARG A 31 18.53 -6.91 6.78
C ARG A 31 17.54 -5.80 7.14
N VAL A 32 16.82 -5.97 8.25
CA VAL A 32 15.99 -4.90 8.81
C VAL A 32 16.88 -3.86 9.52
N ARG A 33 17.98 -4.29 10.19
CA ARG A 33 19.03 -3.36 10.65
C ARG A 33 19.70 -2.61 9.52
N GLU A 34 19.91 -3.21 8.33
CA GLU A 34 20.42 -2.49 7.17
C GLU A 34 19.42 -1.44 6.72
N LEU A 35 18.13 -1.77 6.58
CA LEU A 35 17.08 -0.77 6.29
C LEU A 35 17.07 0.41 7.27
N GLN A 36 17.58 0.22 8.49
CA GLN A 36 17.54 1.19 9.59
C GLN A 36 18.91 1.78 9.98
N ASN A 37 20.03 1.22 9.50
CA ASN A 37 21.32 1.93 9.38
C ASN A 37 21.28 2.94 8.24
N LEU A 38 20.28 2.85 7.36
CA LEU A 38 20.10 3.74 6.24
C LEU A 38 19.47 5.06 6.71
N GLN A 39 20.17 6.13 6.37
CA GLN A 39 19.90 7.53 6.69
C GLN A 39 18.66 8.09 5.98
N TYR A 40 17.57 7.32 5.88
CA TYR A 40 16.34 7.70 5.17
C TYR A 40 15.37 8.55 6.00
N GLY A 41 15.71 8.82 7.28
CA GLY A 41 14.89 9.62 8.18
C GLY A 41 13.70 8.83 8.76
N PRO A 42 12.71 9.54 9.34
CA PRO A 42 11.51 8.90 9.86
C PRO A 42 10.73 8.15 8.78
N ILE A 43 10.39 6.89 9.06
CA ILE A 43 9.56 6.05 8.20
C ILE A 43 8.13 6.09 8.72
N GLU A 44 7.17 6.48 7.87
CA GLU A 44 5.75 6.59 8.25
C GLU A 44 5.10 5.21 8.35
N TYR A 45 5.46 4.29 7.46
CA TYR A 45 4.75 3.03 7.30
C TYR A 45 5.60 1.96 6.59
N ILE A 46 5.55 0.70 7.07
CA ILE A 46 6.23 -0.46 6.47
C ILE A 46 5.19 -1.52 6.04
N TRP A 47 5.27 -1.91 4.77
CA TRP A 47 4.39 -2.88 4.11
C TRP A 47 5.11 -4.21 3.97
N PHE A 48 4.74 -5.20 4.78
CA PHE A 48 5.26 -6.56 4.66
C PHE A 48 4.36 -7.39 3.76
N ASP A 49 4.95 -7.84 2.65
CA ASP A 49 4.35 -8.86 1.79
C ASP A 49 4.39 -10.23 2.51
N HIS A 50 3.67 -11.21 1.95
CA HIS A 50 3.62 -12.57 2.43
C HIS A 50 5.03 -13.17 2.48
N ALA A 51 5.58 -13.24 3.69
CA ALA A 51 6.86 -13.89 3.94
C ALA A 51 6.68 -15.42 3.86
N VAL A 52 7.10 -16.02 2.74
CA VAL A 52 7.09 -17.48 2.57
C VAL A 52 8.29 -18.08 3.30
N GLY A 53 8.08 -18.76 4.43
CA GLY A 53 9.11 -19.53 5.14
C GLY A 53 8.85 -19.75 6.63
N ASP A 54 9.64 -20.61 7.26
CA ASP A 54 9.60 -20.96 8.69
C ASP A 54 10.75 -20.33 9.52
N GLY A 55 11.63 -19.58 8.86
CA GLY A 55 12.85 -19.03 9.47
C GLY A 55 12.73 -17.63 10.07
N GLY A 56 11.60 -16.93 9.96
CA GLY A 56 11.48 -15.52 10.37
C GLY A 56 11.08 -15.31 11.83
N LEU A 57 11.15 -14.05 12.29
CA LEU A 57 10.41 -13.59 13.48
C LEU A 57 8.90 -13.78 13.24
N SER A 58 8.13 -14.01 14.31
CA SER A 58 6.67 -13.89 14.24
C SER A 58 6.25 -12.46 13.84
N HIS A 59 5.00 -12.25 13.43
CA HIS A 59 4.51 -10.90 13.17
C HIS A 59 4.59 -10.00 14.41
N ALA A 60 4.22 -10.51 15.58
CA ALA A 60 4.30 -9.77 16.83
C ALA A 60 5.74 -9.34 17.17
N GLU A 61 6.72 -10.25 17.00
CA GLU A 61 8.14 -9.93 17.19
C GLU A 61 8.66 -8.97 16.11
N THR A 62 8.20 -9.12 14.87
CA THR A 62 8.54 -8.20 13.75
C THR A 62 8.04 -6.79 14.04
N VAL A 63 6.78 -6.65 14.50
CA VAL A 63 6.21 -5.38 14.92
C VAL A 63 7.02 -4.79 16.07
N ALA A 64 7.26 -5.56 17.14
CA ALA A 64 8.01 -5.08 18.31
C ALA A 64 9.42 -4.61 17.91
N PHE A 65 10.08 -5.34 17.01
CA PHE A 65 11.38 -4.97 16.47
C PHE A 65 11.31 -3.66 15.68
N CYS A 66 10.37 -3.53 14.74
CA CYS A 66 10.17 -2.29 13.97
C CYS A 66 9.90 -1.09 14.89
N LYS A 67 9.04 -1.27 15.91
CA LYS A 67 8.70 -0.22 16.89
C LYS A 67 9.87 0.18 17.77
N SER A 68 10.80 -0.73 18.07
CA SER A 68 12.01 -0.37 18.83
C SER A 68 12.93 0.60 18.07
N LEU A 69 12.78 0.70 16.75
CA LEU A 69 13.65 1.47 15.85
C LEU A 69 12.92 2.67 15.22
N GLN A 70 11.62 2.53 14.95
CA GLN A 70 10.74 3.57 14.43
C GLN A 70 9.43 3.55 15.24
N PRO A 71 9.39 4.15 16.45
CA PRO A 71 8.23 4.06 17.35
C PRO A 71 6.91 4.55 16.74
N ASP A 72 6.98 5.53 15.84
CA ASP A 72 5.83 6.16 15.21
C ASP A 72 5.42 5.49 13.88
N CYS A 73 6.22 4.58 13.34
CA CYS A 73 5.97 3.91 12.06
C CYS A 73 4.79 2.95 12.16
N PHE A 74 3.80 3.05 11.26
CA PHE A 74 2.78 2.01 11.11
C PHE A 74 3.40 0.72 10.57
N VAL A 75 2.97 -0.44 11.07
CA VAL A 75 3.43 -1.75 10.57
C VAL A 75 2.22 -2.60 10.22
N GLY A 76 2.24 -3.23 9.04
CA GLY A 76 1.18 -4.13 8.60
C GLY A 76 1.71 -5.26 7.73
N PHE A 77 0.86 -6.27 7.55
CA PHE A 77 1.11 -7.46 6.74
C PHE A 77 -0.07 -7.67 5.79
N ASN A 78 0.17 -8.07 4.54
CA ASN A 78 -0.92 -8.38 3.60
C ASN A 78 -1.49 -9.79 3.79
N HIS A 79 -0.84 -10.63 4.59
CA HIS A 79 -1.23 -12.01 4.87
C HIS A 79 -0.77 -12.47 6.27
N GLY A 80 -1.36 -13.54 6.82
CA GLY A 80 -0.96 -14.25 8.04
C GLY A 80 -1.66 -13.74 9.30
N ASP A 81 -1.15 -14.06 10.50
CA ASP A 81 -1.88 -13.93 11.79
C ASP A 81 -2.20 -12.49 12.28
N GLN A 82 -1.71 -11.47 11.58
CA GLN A 82 -1.91 -10.03 11.84
C GLN A 82 -1.58 -9.55 13.27
N GLU A 83 -0.97 -10.36 14.14
CA GLU A 83 -0.83 -10.00 15.54
C GLU A 83 0.06 -8.77 15.73
N GLY A 84 -0.45 -7.77 16.45
CA GLY A 84 0.26 -6.53 16.73
C GLY A 84 0.27 -5.51 15.59
N ALA A 85 -0.22 -5.83 14.40
CA ALA A 85 -0.25 -4.89 13.27
C ALA A 85 -1.05 -3.61 13.60
N ASP A 86 -0.52 -2.44 13.21
CA ASP A 86 -1.16 -1.14 13.40
C ASP A 86 -2.08 -0.76 12.23
N ILE A 87 -1.83 -1.30 11.05
CA ILE A 87 -2.57 -0.99 9.83
C ILE A 87 -2.96 -2.27 9.11
N ARG A 88 -4.21 -2.29 8.68
CA ARG A 88 -4.76 -3.39 7.89
C ARG A 88 -4.43 -3.18 6.43
N LEU A 89 -3.63 -4.07 5.85
CA LEU A 89 -3.21 -3.96 4.45
C LEU A 89 -4.23 -4.59 3.52
N GLY A 90 -4.44 -3.96 2.37
CA GLY A 90 -5.55 -4.28 1.49
C GLY A 90 -5.13 -4.51 0.06
N GLU A 91 -4.31 -5.54 -0.19
CA GLU A 91 -3.87 -5.88 -1.54
C GLU A 91 -5.08 -6.31 -2.41
N MET A 92 -5.28 -5.62 -3.53
CA MET A 92 -6.45 -5.74 -4.39
C MET A 92 -7.77 -5.52 -3.62
N GLY A 93 -7.71 -4.70 -2.56
CA GLY A 93 -8.84 -4.33 -1.73
C GLY A 93 -9.71 -3.23 -2.33
N LYS A 94 -10.60 -2.71 -1.50
CA LYS A 94 -11.54 -1.64 -1.82
C LYS A 94 -11.76 -0.75 -0.59
N PRO A 95 -12.32 0.46 -0.78
CA PRO A 95 -12.77 1.27 0.34
C PRO A 95 -13.71 0.49 1.26
N GLY A 96 -13.52 0.64 2.57
CA GLY A 96 -14.42 0.03 3.55
C GLY A 96 -14.03 0.33 5.00
N PRO A 97 -14.95 0.12 5.95
CA PRO A 97 -14.69 0.36 7.35
C PRO A 97 -13.60 -0.59 7.87
N LEU A 98 -12.87 -0.13 8.89
CA LEU A 98 -11.77 -0.90 9.50
C LEU A 98 -12.21 -2.28 10.01
N THR A 99 -13.47 -2.39 10.43
CA THR A 99 -14.10 -3.63 10.93
C THR A 99 -14.49 -4.61 9.82
N ASP A 100 -14.47 -4.21 8.55
CA ASP A 100 -14.81 -5.09 7.43
C ASP A 100 -13.55 -5.66 6.80
N SER A 101 -13.07 -6.80 7.31
CA SER A 101 -11.89 -7.47 6.77
C SER A 101 -12.02 -7.85 5.29
N ALA A 102 -13.24 -8.04 4.76
CA ALA A 102 -13.42 -8.36 3.34
C ALA A 102 -13.06 -7.18 2.42
N ALA A 103 -13.03 -5.96 2.94
CA ALA A 103 -12.55 -4.79 2.20
C ALA A 103 -11.04 -4.82 1.92
N ALA A 104 -10.25 -5.63 2.65
CA ALA A 104 -8.82 -5.80 2.41
C ALA A 104 -8.48 -6.63 1.16
N GLY A 105 -9.48 -7.18 0.47
CA GLY A 105 -9.24 -7.98 -0.73
C GLY A 105 -8.88 -9.44 -0.41
N PRO A 106 -8.46 -10.22 -1.42
CA PRO A 106 -8.43 -11.68 -1.35
C PRO A 106 -7.21 -12.26 -0.60
N TYR A 107 -6.22 -11.42 -0.30
CA TYR A 107 -4.93 -11.89 0.25
C TYR A 107 -4.86 -11.80 1.76
N MET A 108 -5.62 -10.90 2.39
CA MET A 108 -5.74 -10.91 3.85
C MET A 108 -6.59 -12.12 4.26
N LYS A 109 -5.89 -13.16 4.70
CA LYS A 109 -6.46 -14.39 5.23
C LYS A 109 -6.20 -14.43 6.73
N ASP A 110 -6.97 -15.25 7.43
CA ASP A 110 -6.84 -15.51 8.87
C ASP A 110 -7.41 -14.41 9.78
N THR A 111 -6.95 -14.38 11.03
CA THR A 111 -7.58 -13.60 12.10
C THR A 111 -7.18 -12.13 11.98
N PRO A 112 -8.13 -11.18 11.90
CA PRO A 112 -7.78 -9.77 11.87
C PRO A 112 -7.18 -9.32 13.21
N SER A 113 -6.23 -8.39 13.14
CA SER A 113 -5.72 -7.72 14.34
C SER A 113 -6.83 -6.97 15.08
N ARG A 114 -6.71 -6.92 16.41
CA ARG A 114 -7.56 -6.07 17.26
C ARG A 114 -7.02 -4.65 17.43
N THR A 115 -5.82 -4.38 16.94
CA THR A 115 -5.08 -3.13 17.21
C THR A 115 -4.98 -2.20 16.00
N TYR A 116 -5.62 -2.54 14.88
CA TYR A 116 -5.58 -1.65 13.73
C TYR A 116 -6.07 -0.25 14.08
N ARG A 117 -5.36 0.77 13.59
CA ARG A 117 -5.64 2.20 13.75
C ARG A 117 -6.17 2.80 12.45
N LEU A 118 -5.81 2.21 11.32
CA LEU A 118 -6.27 2.58 9.99
C LEU A 118 -6.27 1.36 9.06
N ALA A 119 -6.92 1.51 7.91
CA ALA A 119 -6.92 0.52 6.84
C ALA A 119 -6.35 1.13 5.57
N GLU A 120 -5.62 0.32 4.82
CA GLU A 120 -5.21 0.57 3.46
C GLU A 120 -6.08 -0.26 2.51
N PHE A 121 -6.23 0.21 1.28
CA PHE A 121 -6.36 -0.67 0.12
C PHE A 121 -5.42 -0.20 -1.00
N THR A 122 -4.93 -1.16 -1.78
CA THR A 122 -3.95 -0.93 -2.83
C THR A 122 -4.19 -1.83 -4.04
N TYR A 123 -3.82 -1.35 -5.22
CA TYR A 123 -3.86 -2.08 -6.49
C TYR A 123 -2.96 -1.38 -7.52
N PRO A 124 -2.57 -2.05 -8.61
CA PRO A 124 -1.77 -1.43 -9.67
C PRO A 124 -2.60 -0.46 -10.52
N ILE A 125 -1.95 0.59 -11.02
CA ILE A 125 -2.59 1.54 -11.95
C ILE A 125 -3.07 0.86 -13.25
N LEU A 126 -2.52 -0.31 -13.59
CA LEU A 126 -2.94 -1.11 -14.72
C LEU A 126 -4.32 -1.78 -14.47
N PRO A 127 -5.27 -1.65 -15.40
CA PRO A 127 -6.51 -2.41 -15.35
C PRO A 127 -6.25 -3.90 -15.61
N PRO A 128 -7.21 -4.80 -15.31
CA PRO A 128 -7.10 -6.20 -15.68
C PRO A 128 -6.77 -6.38 -17.16
N HIS A 129 -5.70 -7.13 -17.44
CA HIS A 129 -5.16 -7.31 -18.78
C HIS A 129 -4.59 -8.73 -18.94
N LYS A 130 -4.20 -9.07 -20.17
CA LYS A 130 -3.61 -10.38 -20.49
C LYS A 130 -2.10 -10.26 -20.67
N GLY A 131 -1.36 -11.22 -20.10
CA GLY A 131 0.11 -11.26 -20.15
C GLY A 131 0.74 -10.24 -19.21
N GLY A 132 2.07 -10.28 -19.07
CA GLY A 132 2.85 -9.33 -18.25
C GLY A 132 2.62 -9.45 -16.74
N ALA A 133 3.30 -8.58 -16.00
CA ALA A 133 3.17 -8.43 -14.55
C ALA A 133 2.11 -7.36 -14.23
N MET A 134 1.35 -7.58 -13.15
CA MET A 134 0.32 -6.65 -12.70
C MET A 134 0.89 -5.43 -11.97
N TRP A 135 1.85 -5.64 -11.06
CA TRP A 135 2.43 -4.64 -10.15
C TRP A 135 3.72 -3.97 -10.65
N PHE A 136 4.22 -4.40 -11.81
CA PHE A 136 5.47 -3.91 -12.36
C PHE A 136 5.28 -3.56 -13.82
N TYR A 137 6.02 -2.57 -14.28
CA TYR A 137 6.22 -2.41 -15.72
C TYR A 137 6.83 -3.69 -16.28
N SER A 138 6.24 -4.23 -17.35
CA SER A 138 6.67 -5.52 -17.90
C SER A 138 6.68 -5.56 -19.42
N LEU A 139 5.56 -5.18 -20.05
CA LEU A 139 5.32 -5.38 -21.48
C LEU A 139 4.91 -4.06 -22.17
N PRO A 140 5.54 -3.70 -23.30
CA PRO A 140 5.15 -2.52 -24.09
C PRO A 140 3.69 -2.56 -24.57
N GLU A 141 3.11 -3.75 -24.74
CA GLU A 141 1.69 -3.91 -25.10
C GLU A 141 0.74 -3.29 -24.07
N HIS A 142 1.21 -2.95 -22.86
CA HIS A 142 0.43 -2.30 -21.81
C HIS A 142 0.69 -0.79 -21.70
N ASP A 143 1.50 -0.20 -22.59
CA ASP A 143 1.91 1.21 -22.53
C ASP A 143 0.75 2.19 -22.62
N GLU A 144 -0.35 1.79 -23.24
CA GLU A 144 -1.57 2.59 -23.37
C GLU A 144 -2.65 2.19 -22.33
N LEU A 145 -2.33 1.25 -21.43
CA LEU A 145 -3.27 0.78 -20.41
C LEU A 145 -3.07 1.52 -19.08
N VAL A 146 -4.16 2.09 -18.60
CA VAL A 146 -4.27 2.78 -17.31
C VAL A 146 -5.72 2.71 -16.84
N HIS A 147 -5.95 2.64 -15.53
CA HIS A 147 -7.29 2.81 -14.98
C HIS A 147 -7.86 4.20 -15.34
N PRO A 148 -9.15 4.30 -15.68
CA PRO A 148 -9.77 5.60 -15.93
C PRO A 148 -9.64 6.54 -14.72
N PRO A 149 -9.35 7.84 -14.92
CA PRO A 149 -9.18 8.79 -13.82
C PRO A 149 -10.44 8.89 -12.95
N GLU A 150 -11.63 8.72 -13.52
CA GLU A 150 -12.91 8.71 -12.80
C GLU A 150 -13.00 7.55 -11.81
N LYS A 151 -12.48 6.37 -12.17
CA LYS A 151 -12.42 5.22 -11.26
C LYS A 151 -11.51 5.53 -10.08
N LEU A 152 -10.29 5.98 -10.36
CA LEU A 152 -9.30 6.31 -9.32
C LEU A 152 -9.83 7.40 -8.38
N TYR A 153 -10.52 8.41 -8.92
CA TYR A 153 -11.10 9.47 -8.10
C TYR A 153 -12.28 8.96 -7.24
N ARG A 154 -13.13 8.05 -7.74
CA ARG A 154 -14.13 7.39 -6.89
C ARG A 154 -13.49 6.63 -5.73
N ASP A 155 -12.37 5.95 -5.97
CA ASP A 155 -11.65 5.22 -4.93
C ASP A 155 -11.01 6.18 -3.91
N VAL A 156 -10.52 7.36 -4.34
CA VAL A 156 -10.11 8.45 -3.42
C VAL A 156 -11.27 8.92 -2.54
N LEU A 157 -12.46 9.11 -3.12
CA LEU A 157 -13.64 9.52 -2.35
C LEU A 157 -14.06 8.46 -1.34
N GLY A 158 -14.06 7.18 -1.74
CA GLY A 158 -14.34 6.07 -0.84
C GLY A 158 -13.31 5.96 0.28
N ALA A 159 -12.02 6.17 -0.02
CA ALA A 159 -10.97 6.20 1.00
C ALA A 159 -11.23 7.31 2.02
N ALA A 160 -11.60 8.51 1.55
CA ALA A 160 -11.94 9.63 2.42
C ALA A 160 -13.19 9.35 3.29
N GLU A 161 -14.20 8.65 2.75
CA GLU A 161 -15.42 8.28 3.48
C GLU A 161 -15.12 7.38 4.68
N PHE A 162 -14.25 6.38 4.51
CA PHE A 162 -13.94 5.41 5.56
C PHE A 162 -12.66 5.72 6.35
N GLY A 163 -11.99 6.84 6.05
CA GLY A 163 -10.69 7.17 6.63
C GLY A 163 -9.60 6.14 6.28
N ASN A 164 -9.68 5.51 5.11
CA ASN A 164 -8.66 4.61 4.60
C ASN A 164 -7.49 5.39 3.99
N VAL A 165 -6.35 4.72 3.90
CA VAL A 165 -5.27 5.08 2.97
C VAL A 165 -5.54 4.37 1.64
N PHE A 166 -5.57 5.13 0.56
CA PHE A 166 -5.55 4.56 -0.78
C PHE A 166 -4.13 4.69 -1.35
N ALA A 167 -3.42 3.58 -1.46
CA ALA A 167 -2.13 3.51 -2.13
C ALA A 167 -2.35 2.99 -3.56
N LEU A 168 -1.77 3.67 -4.55
CA LEU A 168 -1.86 3.26 -5.95
C LEU A 168 -0.46 2.90 -6.42
N ASP A 169 -0.27 1.65 -6.85
CA ASP A 169 1.00 1.21 -7.40
C ASP A 169 1.19 1.75 -8.82
N VAL A 170 2.39 2.29 -9.09
CA VAL A 170 2.77 2.86 -10.38
C VAL A 170 4.21 2.46 -10.67
N GLY A 171 4.39 1.39 -11.44
CA GLY A 171 5.70 0.87 -11.82
C GLY A 171 6.45 1.79 -12.81
N PRO A 172 7.69 2.23 -12.51
CA PRO A 172 8.54 2.91 -13.48
C PRO A 172 8.90 2.00 -14.67
N ASP A 173 9.08 2.60 -15.84
CA ASP A 173 9.56 1.93 -17.05
C ASP A 173 11.04 1.51 -16.95
N TYR A 174 11.57 0.85 -17.98
CA TYR A 174 12.98 0.43 -18.04
C TYR A 174 14.00 1.60 -18.03
N ARG A 175 13.55 2.86 -18.14
CA ARG A 175 14.38 4.06 -18.02
C ARG A 175 14.29 4.68 -16.62
N GLY A 176 13.57 4.05 -15.69
CA GLY A 176 13.32 4.56 -14.34
C GLY A 176 12.35 5.74 -14.32
N ARG A 177 11.43 5.85 -15.29
CA ARG A 177 10.45 6.94 -15.38
C ARG A 177 9.03 6.41 -15.33
N LEU A 178 8.12 7.20 -14.74
CA LEU A 178 6.69 6.94 -14.92
C LEU A 178 6.31 7.19 -16.38
N ARG A 179 5.36 6.42 -16.91
CA ARG A 179 4.88 6.59 -18.29
C ARG A 179 4.06 7.87 -18.39
N ASP A 180 4.06 8.49 -19.57
CA ASP A 180 3.35 9.76 -19.78
C ASP A 180 1.84 9.62 -19.51
N ILE A 181 1.24 8.48 -19.87
CA ILE A 181 -0.19 8.19 -19.62
C ILE A 181 -0.51 8.09 -18.12
N ASP A 182 0.40 7.53 -17.31
CA ASP A 182 0.23 7.44 -15.86
C ASP A 182 0.26 8.85 -15.27
N VAL A 183 1.24 9.66 -15.67
CA VAL A 183 1.39 11.04 -15.20
C VAL A 183 0.19 11.89 -15.61
N GLU A 184 -0.30 11.78 -16.84
CA GLU A 184 -1.49 12.49 -17.30
C GLU A 184 -2.73 12.10 -16.48
N THR A 185 -2.93 10.80 -16.26
CA THR A 185 -4.05 10.27 -15.47
C THR A 185 -4.00 10.76 -14.02
N LEU A 186 -2.84 10.67 -13.37
CA LEU A 186 -2.64 11.16 -12.01
C LEU A 186 -2.83 12.68 -11.90
N ARG A 187 -2.44 13.45 -12.92
CA ARG A 187 -2.71 14.90 -12.97
C ARG A 187 -4.20 15.21 -13.04
N LYS A 188 -4.97 14.45 -13.83
CA LYS A 188 -6.44 14.56 -13.89
C LYS A 188 -7.08 14.24 -12.55
N VAL A 189 -6.66 13.15 -11.89
CA VAL A 189 -7.12 12.80 -10.53
C VAL A 189 -6.80 13.90 -9.53
N GLY A 190 -5.56 14.41 -9.54
CA GLY A 190 -5.15 15.52 -8.68
C GLY A 190 -5.95 16.81 -8.93
N ALA A 191 -6.33 17.08 -10.18
CA ALA A 191 -7.20 18.21 -10.52
C ALA A 191 -8.61 18.03 -9.94
N MET A 192 -9.19 16.82 -10.03
CA MET A 192 -10.48 16.50 -9.42
C MET A 192 -10.46 16.65 -7.89
N ILE A 193 -9.40 16.18 -7.23
CA ILE A 193 -9.19 16.34 -5.77
C ILE A 193 -9.15 17.82 -5.39
N ARG A 194 -8.33 18.63 -6.09
CA ARG A 194 -8.20 20.07 -5.80
C ARG A 194 -9.50 20.84 -6.04
N ALA A 195 -10.23 20.49 -7.09
CA ALA A 195 -11.51 21.10 -7.42
C ALA A 195 -12.66 20.63 -6.52
N ARG A 196 -12.46 19.56 -5.72
CA ARG A 196 -13.53 18.86 -5.01
C ARG A 196 -14.67 18.49 -5.95
N ALA A 197 -14.30 17.94 -7.11
CA ALA A 197 -15.25 17.57 -8.15
C ALA A 197 -16.32 16.61 -7.59
N PRO A 198 -17.57 16.68 -8.09
CA PRO A 198 -18.60 15.72 -7.70
C PRO A 198 -18.16 14.29 -8.04
N ALA A 199 -18.73 13.31 -7.33
CA ALA A 199 -18.49 11.91 -7.63
C ALA A 199 -18.83 11.62 -9.10
N PRO A 200 -17.90 11.02 -9.88
CA PRO A 200 -18.19 10.60 -11.24
C PRO A 200 -19.34 9.59 -11.26
N PRO A 201 -20.13 9.53 -12.34
CA PRO A 201 -21.18 8.52 -12.49
C PRO A 201 -20.58 7.11 -12.35
N ALA A 202 -21.39 6.17 -11.83
CA ALA A 202 -21.00 4.77 -11.81
C ALA A 202 -20.78 4.25 -13.25
N PRO A 203 -19.80 3.36 -13.46
CA PRO A 203 -19.59 2.72 -14.75
C PRO A 203 -20.74 1.81 -15.17
#